data_AF-A0AAQ0KFR2-F1
#
_entry.id   AF-A0AAQ0KFR2-F1
#
_cell.length_a   1.000
_cell.length_b   1.000
_cell.length_c   1.000
_cell.angle_alpha   90.00
_cell.angle_beta   90.00
_cell.angle_gamma   90.00
#
_symmetry.space_group_name_H-M   'P 1'
#
loop_
_entity.id
_entity.type
_entity.pdbx_description
1 polymer ?
#
loop_
_entity_poly.entity_id
_entity_poly.type
_entity_poly.pdbx_seq_one_letter_code
_entity_poly.pdbx_strand_id
1 'polypeptide(L)'
;MSDPQPSEARALLAHADRLARRTHDAVRWPYVAFIVALGATTSLGTFAMGMSAGRAFAAAYVGTIVVVLALVLWFSAAIRGRAAFARGRRWITYVAAWGLTYCAAIAVVGWAHGSVLWSAVTSGLVLVVSLACAAWESRG
;
A
#
# COMPACT_ATOMS: atom_id res chain seq x y z
N MET A 1 29.14 -38.53 16.73
CA MET A 1 28.72 -37.14 16.47
C MET A 1 29.98 -36.29 16.55
N SER A 2 30.56 -35.93 15.41
CA SER A 2 31.73 -35.07 15.38
C SER A 2 31.28 -33.64 15.68
N ASP A 3 31.96 -32.96 16.60
CA ASP A 3 31.71 -31.54 16.86
C ASP A 3 31.90 -30.76 15.55
N PRO A 4 30.95 -29.88 15.18
CA PRO A 4 31.05 -29.11 13.96
C PRO A 4 32.33 -28.28 13.99
N GLN A 5 33.12 -28.34 12.92
CA GLN A 5 34.31 -27.50 12.85
C GLN A 5 33.89 -26.02 12.91
N PRO A 6 34.70 -25.13 13.53
CA PRO A 6 34.35 -23.71 13.66
C PRO A 6 34.06 -22.97 12.34
N SER A 7 34.53 -23.51 11.21
CA SER A 7 34.22 -23.05 9.85
C SER A 7 32.79 -23.43 9.40
N GLU A 8 32.36 -24.66 9.67
CA GLU A 8 31.00 -25.15 9.38
C GLU A 8 29.96 -24.44 10.24
N ALA A 9 30.25 -24.23 11.52
CA ALA A 9 29.36 -23.46 12.41
C ALA A 9 29.14 -22.02 11.91
N ARG A 10 30.20 -21.35 11.45
CA ARG A 10 30.10 -20.01 10.84
C ARG A 10 29.32 -20.02 9.53
N ALA A 11 29.52 -21.03 8.69
CA ALA A 11 28.78 -21.17 7.43
C ALA A 11 27.26 -21.38 7.67
N LEU A 12 26.91 -22.20 8.66
CA LEU A 12 25.52 -22.45 9.06
C LEU A 12 24.85 -21.20 9.63
N LEU A 13 25.52 -20.46 10.51
CA LEU A 13 25.02 -19.19 11.04
C LEU A 13 24.80 -18.17 9.92
N ALA A 14 25.76 -18.02 9.00
CA ALA A 14 25.62 -17.11 7.85
C ALA A 14 24.47 -17.53 6.92
N HIS A 15 24.20 -18.83 6.78
CA HIS A 15 23.06 -19.34 6.01
C HIS A 15 21.73 -19.03 6.71
N ALA A 16 21.63 -19.29 8.01
CA ALA A 16 20.46 -18.97 8.83
C ALA A 16 20.14 -17.47 8.78
N ASP A 17 21.15 -16.62 8.87
CA ASP A 17 21.04 -15.16 8.78
C ASP A 17 20.47 -14.69 7.43
N ARG A 18 20.96 -15.28 6.33
CA ARG A 18 20.44 -14.99 4.98
C ARG A 18 19.00 -15.47 4.83
N LEU A 19 18.68 -16.64 5.38
CA LEU A 19 17.33 -17.19 5.33
C LEU A 19 16.35 -16.35 6.15
N ALA A 20 16.76 -15.91 7.35
CA ALA A 20 15.99 -15.02 8.20
C ALA A 20 15.70 -13.69 7.50
N ARG A 21 16.71 -13.05 6.90
CA ARG A 21 16.54 -11.81 6.12
C ARG A 21 15.60 -11.99 4.94
N ARG A 22 15.79 -13.03 4.12
CA ARG A 22 14.89 -13.33 2.97
C ARG A 22 13.46 -13.58 3.40
N THR A 23 13.26 -14.30 4.50
CA THR A 23 11.92 -14.59 5.04
C THR A 23 11.27 -13.32 5.55
N HIS A 24 12.04 -12.44 6.20
CA HIS A 24 11.58 -11.13 6.66
C HIS A 24 11.18 -10.22 5.48
N ASP A 25 12.03 -10.10 4.46
CA ASP A 25 11.76 -9.28 3.26
C ASP A 25 10.54 -9.80 2.48
N ALA A 26 10.40 -11.12 2.35
CA ALA A 26 9.27 -11.75 1.68
C ALA A 26 7.93 -11.53 2.40
N VAL A 27 7.94 -11.24 3.70
CA VAL A 27 6.73 -10.90 4.47
C VAL A 27 6.31 -9.46 4.23
N ARG A 28 7.25 -8.55 3.94
CA ARG A 28 6.98 -7.10 3.84
C ARG A 28 6.54 -6.63 2.46
N TRP A 29 7.01 -7.30 1.40
CA TRP A 29 6.68 -6.95 0.03
C TRP A 29 5.17 -6.85 -0.28
N PRO A 30 4.31 -7.77 0.18
CA PRO A 30 2.87 -7.66 -0.02
C PRO A 30 2.26 -6.37 0.56
N TYR A 31 2.79 -5.88 1.68
CA TYR A 31 2.34 -4.65 2.33
C TYR A 31 2.75 -3.41 1.52
N VAL A 32 4.02 -3.34 1.10
CA VAL A 32 4.53 -2.25 0.26
C VAL A 32 3.76 -2.19 -1.06
N ALA A 33 3.59 -3.34 -1.72
CA ALA A 33 2.85 -3.43 -2.97
C ALA A 33 1.38 -3.00 -2.80
N PHE A 34 0.72 -3.42 -1.72
CA PHE A 34 -0.66 -3.01 -1.45
C PHE A 34 -0.77 -1.50 -1.20
N ILE A 35 0.08 -0.90 -0.36
CA ILE A 35 0.05 0.53 -0.05
C ILE A 35 0.26 1.37 -1.32
N VAL A 36 1.25 1.01 -2.13
CA VAL A 36 1.53 1.71 -3.40
C VAL A 36 0.35 1.56 -4.37
N ALA A 37 -0.15 0.34 -4.56
CA ALA A 37 -1.24 0.08 -5.50
C ALA A 37 -2.54 0.76 -5.06
N LEU A 38 -2.84 0.75 -3.76
CA LEU A 38 -4.02 1.42 -3.19
C LEU A 38 -3.92 2.94 -3.38
N GLY A 39 -2.76 3.53 -3.07
CA GLY A 39 -2.50 4.95 -3.26
C GLY A 39 -2.61 5.38 -4.73
N ALA A 40 -2.00 4.63 -5.64
CA ALA A 40 -2.08 4.89 -7.07
C ALA A 40 -3.52 4.78 -7.59
N THR A 41 -4.24 3.71 -7.22
CA THR A 41 -5.62 3.49 -7.63
C THR A 41 -6.54 4.60 -7.14
N THR A 42 -6.43 4.97 -5.86
CA THR A 42 -7.26 6.04 -5.28
C THR A 42 -6.91 7.41 -5.84
N SER A 43 -5.63 7.73 -6.01
CA SER A 43 -5.19 8.98 -6.64
C SER A 43 -5.72 9.12 -8.08
N LEU A 44 -5.51 8.10 -8.92
CA LEU A 44 -5.96 8.10 -10.31
C LEU A 44 -7.49 8.06 -10.40
N GLY A 45 -8.15 7.31 -9.54
CA GLY A 45 -9.60 7.24 -9.45
C GLY A 45 -10.22 8.58 -9.09
N THR A 46 -9.72 9.24 -8.04
CA THR A 46 -10.13 10.60 -7.65
C THR A 46 -9.88 11.60 -8.77
N PHE A 47 -8.75 11.50 -9.47
CA PHE A 47 -8.43 12.41 -10.57
C PHE A 47 -9.41 12.23 -11.74
N ALA A 48 -9.66 10.96 -12.12
CA ALA A 48 -10.62 10.63 -13.16
C ALA A 48 -12.04 11.09 -12.80
N MET A 49 -12.46 10.95 -11.54
CA MET A 49 -13.73 11.46 -11.04
C MET A 49 -13.80 12.99 -11.10
N GLY A 50 -12.74 13.68 -10.68
CA GLY A 50 -12.71 15.16 -10.70
C GLY A 50 -12.74 15.77 -12.10
N MET A 51 -12.27 15.05 -13.12
CA MET A 51 -12.28 15.48 -14.53
C MET A 51 -13.49 15.00 -15.34
N SER A 52 -14.37 14.16 -14.78
CA SER A 52 -15.46 13.54 -15.51
C SER A 52 -16.83 13.92 -14.96
N ALA A 53 -17.85 13.78 -15.81
CA ALA A 53 -19.25 14.01 -15.45
C ALA A 53 -20.15 12.90 -16.02
N GLY A 54 -21.35 12.76 -15.46
CA GLY A 54 -22.37 11.83 -15.94
C GLY A 54 -21.88 10.37 -15.95
N ARG A 55 -21.99 9.70 -17.11
CA ARG A 55 -21.64 8.27 -17.25
C ARG A 55 -20.14 7.99 -17.06
N ALA A 56 -19.29 8.93 -17.44
CA ALA A 56 -17.84 8.79 -17.27
C ALA A 56 -17.45 8.88 -15.79
N PHE A 57 -18.09 9.75 -15.02
CA PHE A 57 -17.94 9.81 -13.56
C PHE A 57 -18.36 8.49 -12.90
N ALA A 58 -19.54 7.98 -13.26
CA ALA A 58 -20.03 6.71 -12.71
C ALA A 58 -19.08 5.54 -13.02
N ALA A 59 -18.53 5.50 -14.24
CA ALA A 59 -17.54 4.50 -14.63
C ALA A 59 -16.23 4.62 -13.83
N ALA A 60 -15.72 5.84 -13.63
CA ALA A 60 -14.53 6.09 -12.82
C ALA A 60 -14.74 5.69 -11.35
N TYR A 61 -15.90 6.05 -10.77
CA TYR A 61 -16.27 5.71 -9.40
C TYR A 61 -16.37 4.19 -9.20
N VAL A 62 -17.15 3.50 -10.03
CA VAL A 62 -17.33 2.04 -9.94
C VAL A 62 -16.03 1.31 -10.25
N GLY A 63 -15.28 1.75 -11.26
CA GLY A 63 -13.98 1.17 -11.60
C GLY A 63 -12.99 1.26 -10.44
N THR A 64 -12.91 2.43 -9.78
CA THR A 64 -12.06 2.62 -8.60
C THR A 64 -12.46 1.66 -7.47
N ILE A 65 -13.77 1.52 -7.19
CA ILE A 65 -14.27 0.58 -6.18
C ILE A 65 -13.88 -0.86 -6.51
N VAL A 66 -14.06 -1.29 -7.76
CA VAL A 66 -13.74 -2.66 -8.19
C VAL A 66 -12.24 -2.94 -8.02
N VAL A 67 -11.37 -2.02 -8.42
CA VAL A 67 -9.92 -2.20 -8.28
C VAL A 67 -9.51 -2.21 -6.81
N VAL A 68 -10.06 -1.31 -5.98
CA VAL A 68 -9.80 -1.31 -4.52
C VAL A 68 -10.23 -2.63 -3.88
N LEU A 69 -11.42 -3.14 -4.22
CA LEU A 69 -11.90 -4.44 -3.75
C LEU A 69 -10.96 -5.58 -4.17
N ALA A 70 -10.54 -5.59 -5.44
CA ALA A 70 -9.59 -6.59 -5.95
C ALA A 70 -8.25 -6.54 -5.19
N LEU A 71 -7.74 -5.34 -4.91
CA LEU A 71 -6.52 -5.15 -4.11
C LEU A 71 -6.69 -5.66 -2.67
N VAL A 72 -7.82 -5.37 -2.03
CA VAL A 72 -8.11 -5.86 -0.67
C VAL A 72 -8.18 -7.39 -0.64
N LEU A 73 -8.83 -8.01 -1.63
CA LEU A 73 -8.92 -9.46 -1.73
C LEU A 73 -7.55 -10.09 -2.01
N TRP A 74 -6.78 -9.52 -2.93
CA TRP A 74 -5.41 -9.94 -3.24
C TRP A 74 -4.52 -9.85 -2.00
N PHE A 75 -4.56 -8.71 -1.30
CA PHE A 75 -3.75 -8.50 -0.09
C PHE A 75 -4.15 -9.50 1.01
N SER A 76 -5.45 -9.68 1.22
CA SER A 76 -5.98 -10.68 2.17
C SER A 76 -5.52 -12.09 1.84
N ALA A 77 -5.43 -12.45 0.56
CA ALA A 77 -4.89 -13.73 0.12
C ALA A 77 -3.36 -13.82 0.32
N ALA A 78 -2.63 -12.74 0.00
CA ALA A 78 -1.17 -12.68 0.10
C ALA A 78 -0.64 -12.75 1.54
N ILE A 79 -1.43 -12.29 2.52
CA ILE A 79 -1.05 -12.31 3.95
C ILE A 79 -1.62 -13.49 4.74
N ARG A 80 -2.36 -14.43 4.13
CA ARG A 80 -2.91 -15.59 4.85
C ARG A 80 -1.79 -16.35 5.57
N GLY A 81 -1.96 -16.54 6.87
CA GLY A 81 -0.96 -17.19 7.74
C GLY A 81 0.17 -16.29 8.24
N ARG A 82 0.19 -15.00 7.88
CA ARG A 82 1.24 -14.01 8.28
C ARG A 82 0.66 -12.80 9.01
N ALA A 83 -0.48 -13.00 9.68
CA ALA A 83 -1.34 -11.95 10.24
C ALA A 83 -0.76 -11.16 11.43
N ALA A 84 0.38 -11.56 11.98
CA ALA A 84 1.01 -10.87 13.11
C ALA A 84 1.38 -9.41 12.77
N PHE A 85 1.73 -9.13 11.50
CA PHE A 85 2.13 -7.79 11.06
C PHE A 85 0.95 -6.86 10.74
N ALA A 86 -0.17 -7.38 10.24
CA ALA A 86 -1.40 -6.61 9.98
C ALA A 86 -2.06 -6.04 11.25
N ARG A 87 -1.56 -6.42 12.43
CA ARG A 87 -1.99 -5.91 13.75
C ARG A 87 -0.99 -4.92 14.38
N GLY A 88 0.07 -4.55 13.67
CA GLY A 88 1.11 -3.64 14.17
C GLY A 88 0.68 -2.18 14.17
N ARG A 89 1.22 -1.38 15.10
CA ARG A 89 1.01 0.08 15.19
C ARG A 89 1.31 0.80 13.86
N ARG A 90 2.34 0.35 13.13
CA ARG A 90 2.71 0.89 11.81
C ARG A 90 1.59 0.73 10.76
N TRP A 91 0.96 -0.44 10.71
CA TRP A 91 -0.15 -0.71 9.79
C TRP A 91 -1.35 0.20 10.06
N ILE A 92 -1.69 0.39 11.34
CA ILE A 92 -2.76 1.31 11.74
C ILE A 92 -2.44 2.74 11.29
N THR A 93 -1.19 3.19 11.46
CA THR A 93 -0.76 4.51 10.97
C THR A 93 -0.91 4.65 9.45
N TYR A 94 -0.57 3.62 8.67
CA TYR A 94 -0.75 3.65 7.21
C TYR A 94 -2.21 3.77 6.81
N VAL A 95 -3.08 2.94 7.39
CA VAL A 95 -4.51 2.98 7.10
C VAL A 95 -5.12 4.32 7.53
N ALA A 96 -4.70 4.87 8.67
CA ALA A 96 -5.16 6.17 9.15
C ALA A 96 -4.69 7.32 8.24
N ALA A 97 -3.41 7.32 7.83
CA ALA A 97 -2.85 8.35 6.95
C ALA A 97 -3.48 8.31 5.54
N TRP A 98 -3.62 7.11 4.97
CA TRP A 98 -4.33 6.91 3.71
C TRP A 98 -5.80 7.31 3.82
N GLY A 99 -6.49 6.86 4.88
CA GLY A 99 -7.90 7.17 5.09
C GLY A 99 -8.15 8.67 5.22
N LEU A 100 -7.33 9.37 6.00
CA LEU A 100 -7.45 10.82 6.17
C LEU A 100 -7.25 11.57 4.85
N THR A 101 -6.22 11.20 4.08
CA THR A 101 -5.93 11.84 2.79
C THR A 101 -6.99 11.54 1.74
N TYR A 102 -7.51 10.31 1.71
CA TYR A 102 -8.58 9.93 0.79
C TYR A 102 -9.91 10.60 1.13
N CYS A 103 -10.26 10.72 2.41
CA CYS A 103 -11.43 11.47 2.86
C CYS A 103 -11.35 12.94 2.45
N ALA A 104 -10.18 13.57 2.61
CA ALA A 104 -9.95 14.95 2.15
C ALA A 104 -10.11 15.07 0.63
N ALA A 105 -9.59 14.09 -0.12
CA ALA A 105 -9.71 14.06 -1.58
C ALA A 105 -11.16 13.91 -2.06
N ILE A 106 -11.95 13.03 -1.44
CA ILE A 106 -13.39 12.89 -1.75
C ILE A 106 -14.17 14.16 -1.40
N ALA A 107 -13.88 14.80 -0.26
CA ALA A 107 -14.52 16.04 0.12
C ALA A 107 -14.29 17.14 -0.94
N VAL A 108 -13.08 17.22 -1.50
CA VAL A 108 -12.75 18.15 -2.58
C VAL A 108 -13.45 17.77 -3.89
N VAL A 109 -13.55 16.48 -4.23
CA VAL A 109 -14.36 16.06 -5.40
C VAL A 109 -15.82 16.46 -5.22
N GLY A 110 -16.38 16.33 -4.01
CA GLY A 110 -17.76 16.74 -3.73
C GLY A 110 -17.98 18.25 -3.80
N TRP A 111 -17.00 19.05 -3.37
CA TRP A 111 -17.15 20.50 -3.25
C TRP A 111 -16.66 21.29 -4.48
N ALA A 112 -15.62 20.82 -5.16
CA ALA A 112 -14.95 21.50 -6.27
C ALA A 112 -15.08 20.73 -7.60
N HIS A 113 -16.26 20.15 -7.84
CA HIS A 113 -16.57 19.38 -9.06
C HIS A 113 -16.21 20.20 -10.32
N GLY A 114 -15.33 19.66 -11.17
CA GLY A 114 -14.87 20.30 -12.42
C GLY A 114 -13.60 21.14 -12.32
N SER A 115 -13.02 21.34 -11.13
CA SER A 115 -11.71 22.01 -11.01
C SER A 115 -10.56 21.02 -11.20
N VAL A 116 -9.92 21.09 -12.38
CA VAL A 116 -8.75 20.26 -12.73
C VAL A 116 -7.59 20.51 -11.77
N LEU A 117 -7.37 21.75 -11.35
CA LEU A 117 -6.30 22.12 -10.41
C LEU A 117 -6.49 21.44 -9.05
N TRP A 118 -7.69 21.55 -8.45
CA TRP A 118 -7.98 20.93 -7.15
C TRP A 118 -7.98 19.41 -7.21
N SER A 119 -8.43 18.84 -8.33
CA SER A 119 -8.38 17.40 -8.58
C SER A 119 -6.93 16.90 -8.68
N ALA A 120 -6.06 17.62 -9.41
CA ALA A 120 -4.65 17.28 -9.54
C ALA A 120 -3.90 17.39 -8.19
N VAL A 121 -4.16 18.45 -7.42
CA VAL A 121 -3.52 18.67 -6.10
C VAL A 121 -3.90 17.57 -5.12
N THR A 122 -5.19 17.26 -5.00
CA THR A 122 -5.66 16.25 -4.03
C THR A 122 -5.24 14.83 -4.39
N SER A 123 -5.36 14.46 -5.67
CA SER A 123 -4.85 13.17 -6.16
C SER A 123 -3.34 13.05 -5.99
N GLY A 124 -2.58 14.11 -6.30
CA GLY A 124 -1.14 14.14 -6.09
C GLY A 124 -0.77 13.94 -4.61
N LEU A 125 -1.53 14.55 -3.70
CA LEU A 125 -1.29 14.45 -2.26
C LEU A 125 -1.54 13.02 -1.72
N VAL A 126 -2.60 12.35 -2.20
CA VAL A 126 -2.87 10.94 -1.90
C VAL A 126 -1.72 10.04 -2.38
N LEU A 127 -1.20 10.30 -3.58
CA LEU A 127 -0.09 9.54 -4.15
C LEU A 127 1.20 9.75 -3.35
N VAL A 128 1.56 11.00 -3.05
CA VAL A 128 2.77 11.35 -2.29
C VAL A 128 2.73 10.73 -0.90
N VAL A 129 1.59 10.80 -0.20
CA VAL A 129 1.46 10.21 1.13
C VAL A 129 1.57 8.69 1.07
N SER A 130 0.95 8.05 0.07
CA SER A 130 1.04 6.60 -0.11
C SER A 130 2.46 6.14 -0.45
N LEU A 131 3.19 6.88 -1.30
CA LEU A 131 4.59 6.63 -1.61
C LEU A 131 5.50 6.86 -0.40
N ALA A 132 5.26 7.91 0.40
CA ALA A 132 6.00 8.17 1.62
C ALA A 132 5.81 7.05 2.65
N CYS A 133 4.57 6.57 2.82
CA CYS A 133 4.27 5.41 3.67
C CYS A 133 4.98 4.15 3.18
N ALA A 134 4.96 3.87 1.87
CA ALA A 134 5.65 2.74 1.28
C ALA A 134 7.19 2.82 1.42
N ALA A 135 7.77 4.02 1.26
CA ALA A 135 9.19 4.26 1.44
C ALA A 135 9.62 4.15 2.91
N TRP A 136 8.75 4.48 3.86
CA TRP A 136 9.02 4.24 5.27
C TRP A 136 8.97 2.75 5.60
N GLU A 137 7.99 2.02 5.05
CA GLU A 137 7.89 0.57 5.21
C GLU A 137 9.04 -0.19 4.55
N SER A 138 9.65 0.32 3.48
CA SER A 138 10.82 -0.33 2.87
C SER A 138 12.13 -0.10 3.63
N ARG A 139 12.18 0.91 4.51
CA ARG A 139 13.38 1.27 5.29
C ARG A 139 13.39 0.76 6.73
N GLY A 140 12.20 0.54 7.31
CA GLY A 140 12.04 0.19 8.74
C GLY A 140 12.28 -1.27 9.06
#